data_AF-A0A949V3J0-F1
#
_entry.id   AF-A0A949V3J0-F1
#
_cell.length_a   1.000
_cell.length_b   1.000
_cell.length_c   1.000
_cell.angle_alpha   90.00
_cell.angle_beta   90.00
_cell.angle_gamma   90.00
#
_symmetry.space_group_name_H-M   'P 1'
#
loop_
_entity.id
_entity.type
_entity.pdbx_description
1 polymer ?
#
loop_
_entity_poly.entity_id
_entity_poly.type
_entity_poly.pdbx_seq_one_letter_code
_entity_poly.pdbx_strand_id
1 'polypeptide(L)'
;MVVVRRRWFQTPWEFRESALFTVVALLGGFVFQYISDGQGIAQPHWPINLIALSLFAVVILTIGIGFRNSLAVKWFGGIPMGLCLIFAIAALSLAGGIFPQEAAESHSLPARFGLYKIFSGWPFALVVLLFLANLGIALSWRLIPFQAQNLQFILFHAGFWIALSCGIFGSSDLQRLVVPIEEGKANNLGYTMESDTPRQLPFSVFLHDFSLEEYPPQLLLYDPHSDKLLMDKSQAIIEVRKGTTASWKGSTVLVLDYISSGMPGHDGIPHPADRSTGIPYAKVRISTGSTQHEAWLSTGSPFLKPDAAQLGNFYLIMIPGTPKSFRSAVTVQDSHNHVLMANLGVNRPVNFMGWKLYQMGYDEKAGRWSTLSLIEVIRDPWLPAVYLGFFMIMAGNILFFWNGIKRKEVTS
;
A
#
# COMPACT_ATOMS: atom_id res chain seq x y z
N MET A 1 11.10 50.22 -19.94
CA MET A 1 11.84 49.01 -20.39
C MET A 1 10.99 48.34 -21.46
N VAL A 2 11.34 48.49 -22.75
CA VAL A 2 10.58 47.89 -23.84
C VAL A 2 10.87 46.40 -23.82
N VAL A 3 9.88 45.59 -23.43
CA VAL A 3 9.98 44.12 -23.54
C VAL A 3 9.87 43.78 -25.02
N VAL A 4 10.99 43.73 -25.73
CA VAL A 4 11.05 43.23 -27.10
C VAL A 4 10.69 41.75 -27.05
N ARG A 5 9.48 41.39 -27.48
CA ARG A 5 9.04 40.00 -27.59
C ARG A 5 9.92 39.28 -28.62
N ARG A 6 10.68 38.27 -28.19
CA ARG A 6 11.41 37.35 -29.08
C ARG A 6 10.45 36.70 -30.07
N ARG A 7 10.85 36.56 -31.35
CA ARG A 7 10.07 35.81 -32.35
C ARG A 7 10.18 34.31 -32.05
N TRP A 8 9.16 33.56 -32.47
CA TRP A 8 9.12 32.11 -32.32
C TRP A 8 10.28 31.45 -33.06
N PHE A 9 10.82 30.37 -32.49
CA PHE A 9 11.89 29.56 -33.06
C PHE A 9 13.24 30.26 -33.26
N GLN A 10 13.40 31.48 -32.73
CA GLN A 10 14.71 32.11 -32.61
C GLN A 10 15.47 31.54 -31.42
N THR A 11 16.71 31.11 -31.64
CA THR A 11 17.56 30.55 -30.58
C THR A 11 18.02 31.63 -29.60
N PRO A 12 18.24 31.29 -28.31
CA PRO A 12 18.06 29.97 -27.68
C PRO A 12 16.57 29.64 -27.49
N TRP A 13 16.15 28.39 -27.75
CA TRP A 13 14.75 27.98 -27.50
C TRP A 13 14.47 27.87 -25.99
N GLU A 14 13.28 28.33 -25.57
CA GLU A 14 12.92 28.46 -24.15
C GLU A 14 11.51 27.90 -23.90
N PHE A 15 10.75 28.48 -22.96
CA PHE A 15 9.45 27.97 -22.54
C PHE A 15 8.41 27.90 -23.66
N ARG A 16 8.42 28.82 -24.63
CA ARG A 16 7.41 28.83 -25.71
C ARG A 16 7.55 27.61 -26.62
N GLU A 17 8.77 27.34 -27.08
CA GLU A 17 9.04 26.18 -27.94
C GLU A 17 8.93 24.87 -27.16
N SER A 18 9.34 24.87 -25.89
CA SER A 18 9.21 23.70 -25.01
C SER A 18 7.76 23.33 -24.75
N ALA A 19 6.90 24.34 -24.50
CA ALA A 19 5.47 24.14 -24.32
C ALA A 19 4.82 23.63 -25.61
N LEU A 20 5.13 24.24 -26.76
CA LEU A 20 4.62 23.77 -28.04
C LEU A 20 5.03 22.33 -28.33
N PHE A 21 6.31 21.98 -28.15
CA PHE A 21 6.80 20.62 -28.33
C PHE A 21 6.07 19.63 -27.41
N THR A 22 5.89 19.99 -26.15
CA THR A 22 5.21 19.14 -25.16
C THR A 22 3.74 18.92 -25.53
N VAL A 23 3.03 19.95 -25.99
CA VAL A 23 1.64 19.83 -26.47
C VAL A 23 1.57 18.94 -27.72
N VAL A 24 2.49 19.11 -28.67
CA VAL A 24 2.54 18.27 -29.87
C VAL A 24 2.83 16.80 -29.50
N ALA A 25 3.74 16.56 -28.56
CA ALA A 25 4.03 15.21 -28.05
C ALA A 25 2.79 14.59 -27.37
N LEU A 26 2.10 15.33 -26.51
CA LEU A 26 0.85 14.89 -25.88
C LEU A 26 -0.21 14.51 -26.92
N LEU A 27 -0.46 15.39 -27.91
CA LEU A 27 -1.40 15.13 -28.99
C LEU A 27 -0.99 13.89 -29.79
N GLY A 28 0.30 13.73 -30.09
CA GLY A 28 0.83 12.53 -30.72
C GLY A 28 0.54 11.27 -29.92
N GLY A 29 0.73 11.31 -28.60
CA GLY A 29 0.37 10.22 -27.69
C GLY A 29 -1.12 9.87 -27.72
N PHE A 30 -2.00 10.88 -27.75
CA PHE A 30 -3.46 10.63 -27.87
C PHE A 30 -3.86 10.08 -29.24
N VAL A 31 -3.18 10.50 -30.31
CA VAL A 31 -3.37 9.93 -31.65
C VAL A 31 -2.98 8.45 -31.65
N PHE A 32 -1.82 8.09 -31.06
CA PHE A 32 -1.44 6.68 -30.92
C PHE A 32 -2.45 5.88 -30.10
N GLN A 33 -2.93 6.45 -28.98
CA GLN A 33 -3.96 5.83 -28.14
C GLN A 33 -5.27 5.55 -28.88
N TYR A 34 -5.68 6.49 -29.73
CA TYR A 34 -6.87 6.34 -30.55
C TYR A 34 -6.70 5.29 -31.64
N ILE A 35 -5.53 5.26 -32.31
CA ILE A 35 -5.20 4.28 -33.34
C ILE A 35 -5.10 2.87 -32.75
N SER A 36 -4.65 2.73 -31.50
CA SER A 36 -4.63 1.46 -30.76
C SER A 36 -6.00 1.07 -30.17
N ASP A 37 -7.10 1.73 -30.57
CA ASP A 37 -8.47 1.48 -30.11
C ASP A 37 -8.58 1.48 -28.57
N GLY A 38 -7.89 2.39 -27.89
CA GLY A 38 -7.89 2.45 -26.43
C GLY A 38 -7.03 1.37 -25.76
N GLN A 39 -6.43 0.44 -26.53
CA GLN A 39 -5.44 -0.49 -25.99
C GLN A 39 -4.19 0.31 -25.61
N GLY A 40 -3.84 0.27 -24.32
CA GLY A 40 -2.63 0.89 -23.79
C GLY A 40 -1.37 0.20 -24.31
N ILE A 41 -0.24 0.44 -23.64
CA ILE A 41 1.03 -0.18 -24.04
C ILE A 41 1.12 -1.59 -23.47
N ALA A 42 1.39 -2.57 -24.33
CA ALA A 42 1.81 -3.89 -23.91
C ALA A 42 3.16 -3.79 -23.21
N GLN A 43 3.16 -4.00 -21.90
CA GLN A 43 4.38 -3.89 -21.09
C GLN A 43 5.21 -5.17 -21.26
N PRO A 44 6.49 -5.09 -21.61
CA PRO A 44 7.37 -6.25 -21.54
C PRO A 44 7.50 -6.73 -20.09
N HIS A 45 8.06 -7.92 -19.92
CA HIS A 45 8.37 -8.49 -18.61
C HIS A 45 9.89 -8.71 -18.48
N TRP A 46 10.33 -9.00 -17.27
CA TRP A 46 11.68 -9.42 -16.95
C TRP A 46 12.12 -10.59 -17.85
N PRO A 47 13.35 -10.59 -18.43
CA PRO A 47 14.40 -9.58 -18.30
C PRO A 47 14.37 -8.49 -19.38
N ILE A 48 13.38 -8.48 -20.28
CA ILE A 48 13.32 -7.57 -21.44
C ILE A 48 13.28 -6.11 -20.99
N ASN A 49 12.53 -5.81 -19.92
CA ASN A 49 12.48 -4.46 -19.32
C ASN A 49 13.87 -3.94 -18.92
N LEU A 50 14.72 -4.80 -18.34
CA LEU A 50 16.08 -4.44 -17.95
C LEU A 50 16.95 -4.13 -19.16
N ILE A 51 16.85 -4.94 -20.21
CA ILE A 51 17.59 -4.74 -21.46
C ILE A 51 17.16 -3.42 -22.12
N ALA A 52 15.85 -3.19 -22.24
CA ALA A 52 15.29 -1.97 -22.83
C ALA A 52 15.71 -0.71 -22.07
N LEU A 53 15.61 -0.73 -20.73
CA LEU A 53 16.01 0.40 -19.90
C LEU A 53 17.53 0.66 -19.97
N SER A 54 18.34 -0.39 -19.98
CA SER A 54 19.79 -0.27 -20.11
C SER A 54 20.19 0.33 -21.46
N LEU A 55 19.58 -0.13 -22.55
CA LEU A 55 19.80 0.42 -23.89
C LEU A 55 19.38 1.91 -23.94
N PHE A 56 18.22 2.24 -23.38
CA PHE A 56 17.74 3.61 -23.30
C PHE A 56 18.70 4.53 -22.54
N ALA A 57 19.24 4.07 -21.39
CA ALA A 57 20.23 4.80 -20.63
C ALA A 57 21.52 5.05 -21.44
N VAL A 58 22.03 4.03 -22.14
CA VAL A 58 23.23 4.14 -22.99
C VAL A 58 23.01 5.13 -24.13
N VAL A 59 21.85 5.11 -24.79
CA VAL A 59 21.49 6.06 -25.85
C VAL A 59 21.46 7.48 -25.31
N ILE A 60 20.79 7.72 -24.18
CA ILE A 60 20.73 9.05 -23.55
C ILE A 60 22.14 9.55 -23.18
N LEU A 61 22.96 8.71 -22.56
CA LEU A 61 24.32 9.05 -22.16
C LEU A 61 25.17 9.42 -23.39
N THR A 62 25.09 8.62 -24.45
CA THR A 62 25.81 8.83 -25.71
C THR A 62 25.39 10.13 -26.38
N ILE A 63 24.07 10.40 -26.45
CA ILE A 63 23.55 11.63 -27.03
C ILE A 63 23.97 12.85 -26.20
N GLY A 64 23.81 12.77 -24.89
CA GLY A 64 24.11 13.85 -23.96
C GLY A 64 25.57 14.27 -24.01
N ILE A 65 26.50 13.33 -24.06
CA ILE A 65 27.94 13.61 -24.13
C ILE A 65 28.36 14.00 -25.54
N GLY A 66 28.03 13.16 -26.53
CA GLY A 66 28.50 13.30 -27.91
C GLY A 66 27.99 14.55 -28.61
N PHE A 67 26.76 14.98 -28.30
CA PHE A 67 26.11 16.12 -28.93
C PHE A 67 25.87 17.29 -27.95
N ARG A 68 26.64 17.38 -26.85
CA ARG A 68 26.50 18.44 -25.83
C ARG A 68 26.55 19.87 -26.38
N ASN A 69 27.15 20.07 -27.55
CA ASN A 69 27.28 21.38 -28.21
C ASN A 69 26.11 21.71 -29.15
N SER A 70 25.30 20.72 -29.54
CA SER A 70 24.13 20.90 -30.40
C SER A 70 23.08 21.76 -29.71
N LEU A 71 22.51 22.71 -30.47
CA LEU A 71 21.43 23.58 -30.00
C LEU A 71 20.21 22.77 -29.56
N ALA A 72 19.86 21.72 -30.30
CA ALA A 72 18.71 20.87 -30.00
C ALA A 72 18.91 20.09 -28.70
N VAL A 73 20.10 19.52 -28.49
CA VAL A 73 20.41 18.72 -27.30
C VAL A 73 20.52 19.61 -26.06
N LYS A 74 21.12 20.80 -26.19
CA LYS A 74 21.13 21.83 -25.12
C LYS A 74 19.72 22.27 -24.73
N TRP A 75 18.85 22.52 -25.70
CA TRP A 75 17.46 22.89 -25.45
C TRP A 75 16.67 21.75 -24.81
N PHE A 76 16.77 20.55 -25.38
CA PHE A 76 16.03 19.39 -24.91
C PHE A 76 16.45 18.96 -23.50
N GLY A 77 17.74 19.03 -23.14
CA GLY A 77 18.23 18.78 -21.77
C GLY A 77 18.12 19.99 -20.83
N GLY A 78 17.49 21.08 -21.28
CA GLY A 78 17.38 22.33 -20.51
C GLY A 78 16.20 22.33 -19.51
N ILE A 79 16.23 23.33 -18.61
CA ILE A 79 15.18 23.53 -17.59
C ILE A 79 13.80 23.81 -18.21
N PRO A 80 13.64 24.66 -19.25
CA PRO A 80 12.32 24.94 -19.81
C PRO A 80 11.60 23.68 -20.31
N MET A 81 12.34 22.78 -20.98
CA MET A 81 11.81 21.51 -21.45
C MET A 81 11.37 20.61 -20.29
N GLY A 82 12.23 20.44 -19.27
CA GLY A 82 11.93 19.63 -18.10
C GLY A 82 10.67 20.11 -17.36
N LEU A 83 10.53 21.42 -17.14
CA LEU A 83 9.34 21.98 -16.47
C LEU A 83 8.05 21.80 -17.28
N CYS A 84 8.09 21.96 -18.61
CA CYS A 84 6.93 21.69 -19.46
C CYS A 84 6.51 20.22 -19.41
N LEU A 85 7.47 19.29 -19.46
CA LEU A 85 7.20 17.85 -19.35
C LEU A 85 6.66 17.47 -17.96
N ILE A 86 7.22 18.03 -16.88
CA ILE A 86 6.69 17.84 -15.52
C ILE A 86 5.23 18.33 -15.43
N PHE A 87 4.93 19.51 -15.98
CA PHE A 87 3.56 20.04 -15.99
C PHE A 87 2.61 19.12 -16.78
N ALA A 88 3.04 18.58 -17.91
CA ALA A 88 2.26 17.61 -18.68
C ALA A 88 2.02 16.30 -17.91
N ILE A 89 3.03 15.76 -17.22
CA ILE A 89 2.88 14.59 -16.35
C ILE A 89 1.90 14.89 -15.21
N ALA A 90 2.01 16.07 -14.60
CA ALA A 90 1.10 16.49 -13.52
C ALA A 90 -0.35 16.62 -14.03
N ALA A 91 -0.57 17.21 -15.21
CA ALA A 91 -1.89 17.34 -15.82
C ALA A 91 -2.51 15.96 -16.15
N LEU A 92 -1.73 15.05 -16.74
CA LEU A 92 -2.17 13.67 -16.99
C LEU A 92 -2.44 12.92 -15.68
N SER A 93 -1.61 13.09 -14.66
CA SER A 93 -1.80 12.44 -13.35
C SER A 93 -3.06 12.96 -12.64
N LEU A 94 -3.33 14.27 -12.74
CA LEU A 94 -4.56 14.87 -12.24
C LEU A 94 -5.79 14.28 -12.96
N ALA A 95 -5.74 14.17 -14.29
CA ALA A 95 -6.80 13.52 -15.05
C ALA A 95 -6.97 12.05 -14.63
N GLY A 96 -5.87 11.31 -14.45
CA GLY A 96 -5.87 9.93 -13.97
C GLY A 96 -6.46 9.75 -12.57
N GLY A 97 -6.36 10.76 -11.70
CA GLY A 97 -7.00 10.77 -10.39
C GLY A 97 -8.48 11.16 -10.39
N ILE A 98 -8.95 11.83 -11.45
CA ILE A 98 -10.36 12.26 -11.61
C ILE A 98 -11.20 11.17 -12.30
N PHE A 99 -10.65 10.56 -13.35
CA PHE A 99 -11.35 9.52 -14.11
C PHE A 99 -11.15 8.13 -13.48
N PRO A 100 -12.19 7.29 -13.39
CA PRO A 100 -12.07 5.91 -12.92
C PRO A 100 -11.02 5.15 -13.75
N GLN A 101 -10.05 4.48 -13.12
CA GLN A 101 -8.97 3.77 -13.83
C GLN A 101 -9.28 2.25 -13.94
N GLU A 102 -10.50 1.91 -14.37
CA GLU A 102 -11.01 0.53 -14.45
C GLU A 102 -11.37 0.12 -15.88
N ALA A 103 -11.65 -1.18 -16.08
CA ALA A 103 -12.05 -1.72 -17.37
C ALA A 103 -13.47 -1.27 -17.76
N ALA A 104 -13.59 -0.06 -18.31
CA ALA A 104 -14.81 0.39 -18.99
C ALA A 104 -15.03 -0.40 -20.30
N GLU A 105 -16.29 -0.48 -20.74
CA GLU A 105 -16.66 -1.10 -22.01
C GLU A 105 -15.86 -0.51 -23.19
N SER A 106 -15.30 -1.40 -24.02
CA SER A 106 -14.28 -1.13 -25.04
C SER A 106 -14.72 -0.22 -26.20
N HIS A 107 -15.99 0.19 -26.26
CA HIS A 107 -16.54 0.89 -27.44
C HIS A 107 -16.89 2.36 -27.21
N SER A 108 -16.78 2.88 -25.98
CA SER A 108 -17.04 4.30 -25.73
C SER A 108 -15.90 5.20 -26.25
N LEU A 109 -16.21 6.41 -26.73
CA LEU A 109 -15.19 7.38 -27.16
C LEU A 109 -14.17 7.71 -26.05
N PRO A 110 -14.56 7.93 -24.78
CA PRO A 110 -13.63 8.08 -23.67
C PRO A 110 -12.65 6.91 -23.49
N ALA A 111 -13.12 5.67 -23.72
CA ALA A 111 -12.27 4.48 -23.65
C ALA A 111 -11.24 4.45 -24.79
N ARG A 112 -11.62 4.83 -26.02
CA ARG A 112 -10.68 4.92 -27.16
C ARG A 112 -9.58 5.95 -26.96
N PHE A 113 -9.87 7.07 -26.30
CA PHE A 113 -8.85 8.04 -25.90
C PHE A 113 -8.05 7.64 -24.65
N GLY A 114 -8.33 6.47 -24.07
CA GLY A 114 -7.60 5.94 -22.92
C GLY A 114 -7.89 6.64 -21.59
N LEU A 115 -9.03 7.32 -21.44
CA LEU A 115 -9.35 8.08 -20.20
C LEU A 115 -9.48 7.19 -18.96
N TYR A 116 -9.84 5.92 -19.14
CA TYR A 116 -9.93 4.92 -18.06
C TYR A 116 -8.64 4.13 -17.84
N LYS A 117 -7.58 4.45 -18.59
CA LYS A 117 -6.29 3.73 -18.57
C LYS A 117 -5.10 4.68 -18.72
N ILE A 118 -5.21 5.89 -18.15
CA ILE A 118 -4.29 7.02 -18.40
C ILE A 118 -2.84 6.63 -18.05
N PHE A 119 -2.61 5.98 -16.92
CA PHE A 119 -1.27 5.59 -16.46
C PHE A 119 -0.61 4.48 -17.29
N SER A 120 -1.41 3.70 -18.02
CA SER A 120 -0.94 2.66 -18.95
C SER A 120 -1.04 3.08 -20.42
N GLY A 121 -1.46 4.31 -20.69
CA GLY A 121 -1.73 4.84 -22.02
C GLY A 121 -0.51 5.46 -22.69
N TRP A 122 -0.59 5.60 -24.01
CA TRP A 122 0.44 6.20 -24.85
C TRP A 122 0.80 7.65 -24.49
N PRO A 123 -0.13 8.56 -24.16
CA PRO A 123 0.21 9.93 -23.79
C PRO A 123 1.11 10.00 -22.55
N PHE A 124 0.78 9.20 -21.52
CA PHE A 124 1.54 9.16 -20.28
C PHE A 124 2.94 8.58 -20.51
N ALA A 125 3.02 7.43 -21.16
CA ALA A 125 4.31 6.79 -21.43
C ALA A 125 5.23 7.66 -22.30
N LEU A 126 4.71 8.31 -23.35
CA LEU A 126 5.49 9.16 -24.22
C LEU A 126 6.08 10.36 -23.46
N VAL A 127 5.26 11.07 -22.68
CA VAL A 127 5.75 12.23 -21.91
C VAL A 127 6.75 11.79 -20.83
N VAL A 128 6.53 10.65 -20.17
CA VAL A 128 7.47 10.15 -19.18
C VAL A 128 8.80 9.73 -19.82
N LEU A 129 8.78 9.05 -20.98
CA LEU A 129 10.00 8.72 -21.71
C LEU A 129 10.78 9.98 -22.13
N LEU A 130 10.08 11.00 -22.63
CA LEU A 130 10.69 12.30 -22.95
C LEU A 130 11.28 12.98 -21.71
N PHE A 131 10.60 12.89 -20.57
CA PHE A 131 11.09 13.44 -19.31
C PHE A 131 12.32 12.71 -18.79
N LEU A 132 12.32 11.37 -18.82
CA LEU A 132 13.49 10.56 -18.48
C LEU A 132 14.67 10.85 -19.42
N ALA A 133 14.43 11.12 -20.70
CA ALA A 133 15.45 11.56 -21.65
C ALA A 133 15.98 12.96 -21.32
N ASN A 134 15.10 13.94 -21.04
CA ASN A 134 15.49 15.30 -20.63
C ASN A 134 16.37 15.24 -19.37
N LEU A 135 15.91 14.51 -18.36
CA LEU A 135 16.59 14.32 -17.09
C LEU A 135 17.95 13.61 -17.27
N GLY A 136 17.99 12.53 -18.05
CA GLY A 136 19.22 11.77 -18.28
C GLY A 136 20.27 12.55 -19.10
N ILE A 137 19.85 13.36 -20.08
CA ILE A 137 20.74 14.26 -20.82
C ILE A 137 21.34 15.29 -19.86
N ALA A 138 20.51 15.97 -19.07
CA ALA A 138 20.98 16.95 -18.09
C ALA A 138 21.94 16.33 -17.05
N LEU A 139 21.63 15.11 -16.61
CA LEU A 139 22.49 14.34 -15.71
C LEU A 139 23.85 14.02 -16.34
N SER A 140 23.89 13.61 -17.61
CA SER A 140 25.13 13.24 -18.30
C SER A 140 26.18 14.37 -18.30
N TRP A 141 25.75 15.63 -18.46
CA TRP A 141 26.63 16.81 -18.47
C TRP A 141 27.23 17.13 -17.10
N ARG A 142 26.56 16.70 -16.02
CA ARG A 142 27.02 16.91 -14.64
C ARG A 142 27.80 15.71 -14.11
N LEU A 143 27.54 14.54 -14.67
CA LEU A 143 28.24 13.31 -14.36
C LEU A 143 29.62 13.26 -15.04
N ILE A 144 29.76 13.85 -16.25
CA ILE A 144 30.98 13.77 -17.06
C ILE A 144 31.38 15.16 -17.61
N PRO A 145 32.53 15.73 -17.19
CA PRO A 145 33.45 15.22 -16.17
C PRO A 145 32.85 15.33 -14.77
N PHE A 146 33.10 14.31 -13.92
CA PHE A 146 32.60 14.30 -12.56
C PHE A 146 33.25 15.41 -11.73
N GLN A 147 32.43 16.17 -11.00
CA GLN A 147 32.90 17.18 -10.06
C GLN A 147 32.08 17.09 -8.78
N ALA A 148 32.77 16.99 -7.63
CA ALA A 148 32.12 16.84 -6.32
C ALA A 148 31.17 18.00 -5.97
N GLN A 149 31.40 19.20 -6.52
CA GLN A 149 30.48 20.34 -6.37
C GLN A 149 29.09 20.09 -6.96
N ASN A 150 28.97 19.18 -7.94
CA ASN A 150 27.70 18.78 -8.54
C ASN A 150 27.05 17.59 -7.81
N LEU A 151 27.64 17.08 -6.71
CA LEU A 151 27.18 15.86 -6.05
C LEU A 151 25.71 15.93 -5.64
N GLN A 152 25.26 17.08 -5.10
CA GLN A 152 23.86 17.30 -4.75
C GLN A 152 22.94 17.15 -5.98
N PHE A 153 23.32 17.77 -7.10
CA PHE A 153 22.57 17.67 -8.35
C PHE A 153 22.53 16.23 -8.84
N ILE A 154 23.68 15.56 -8.87
CA ILE A 154 23.82 14.17 -9.34
C ILE A 154 22.96 13.24 -8.49
N LEU A 155 23.04 13.31 -7.17
CA LEU A 155 22.26 12.45 -6.26
C LEU A 155 20.76 12.63 -6.46
N PHE A 156 20.28 13.88 -6.57
CA PHE A 156 18.86 14.14 -6.78
C PHE A 156 18.38 13.65 -8.15
N HIS A 157 19.08 14.02 -9.23
CA HIS A 157 18.65 13.73 -10.59
C HIS A 157 18.87 12.26 -10.97
N ALA A 158 19.98 11.65 -10.58
CA ALA A 158 20.22 10.22 -10.76
C ALA A 158 19.29 9.38 -9.88
N GLY A 159 19.09 9.78 -8.61
CA GLY A 159 18.18 9.08 -7.71
C GLY A 159 16.74 9.09 -8.23
N PHE A 160 16.28 10.25 -8.70
CA PHE A 160 14.96 10.38 -9.34
C PHE A 160 14.88 9.59 -10.64
N TRP A 161 15.90 9.65 -11.50
CA TRP A 161 15.92 8.90 -12.75
C TRP A 161 15.83 7.39 -12.51
N ILE A 162 16.58 6.87 -11.53
CA ILE A 162 16.54 5.45 -11.13
C ILE A 162 15.18 5.09 -10.55
N ALA A 163 14.67 5.85 -9.57
CA ALA A 163 13.40 5.55 -8.93
C ALA A 163 12.21 5.57 -9.92
N LEU A 164 12.13 6.60 -10.77
CA LEU A 164 11.04 6.72 -11.74
C LEU A 164 11.13 5.65 -12.83
N SER A 165 12.32 5.43 -13.42
CA SER A 165 12.47 4.44 -14.49
C SER A 165 12.23 3.01 -14.00
N CYS A 166 12.80 2.62 -12.85
CA CYS A 166 12.61 1.29 -12.28
C CYS A 166 11.17 1.09 -11.80
N GLY A 167 10.51 2.12 -11.27
CA GLY A 167 9.10 2.04 -10.86
C GLY A 167 8.16 1.81 -12.05
N ILE A 168 8.41 2.46 -13.19
CA ILE A 168 7.58 2.31 -14.39
C ILE A 168 7.87 0.99 -15.10
N PHE A 169 9.12 0.73 -15.44
CA PHE A 169 9.50 -0.50 -16.15
C PHE A 169 9.33 -1.75 -15.28
N GLY A 170 9.42 -1.62 -13.96
CA GLY A 170 9.20 -2.74 -13.03
C GLY A 170 7.75 -3.02 -12.70
N SER A 171 6.81 -2.12 -13.06
CA SER A 171 5.40 -2.27 -12.71
C SER A 171 4.76 -3.54 -13.28
N SER A 172 5.17 -3.99 -14.46
CA SER A 172 4.69 -5.24 -15.08
C SER A 172 5.34 -6.50 -14.51
N ASP A 173 6.41 -6.36 -13.74
CA ASP A 173 7.13 -7.45 -13.09
C ASP A 173 6.72 -7.65 -11.63
N LEU A 174 5.96 -6.70 -11.08
CA LEU A 174 5.34 -6.82 -9.77
C LEU A 174 4.31 -7.94 -9.79
N GLN A 175 4.54 -8.97 -8.98
CA GLN A 175 3.57 -10.02 -8.75
C GLN A 175 3.07 -9.92 -7.32
N ARG A 176 1.76 -9.80 -7.16
CA ARG A 176 1.08 -9.78 -5.87
C ARG A 176 -0.01 -10.84 -5.89
N LEU A 177 0.15 -11.87 -5.07
CA LEU A 177 -0.75 -13.02 -5.00
C LEU A 177 -1.18 -13.27 -3.56
N VAL A 178 -2.37 -13.83 -3.40
CA VAL A 178 -2.91 -14.30 -2.12
C VAL A 178 -2.94 -15.82 -2.14
N VAL A 179 -2.39 -16.45 -1.12
CA VAL A 179 -2.35 -17.89 -0.94
C VAL A 179 -3.26 -18.23 0.25
N PRO A 180 -4.46 -18.78 0.01
CA PRO A 180 -5.33 -19.25 1.09
C PRO A 180 -4.84 -20.61 1.59
N ILE A 181 -4.63 -20.74 2.90
CA ILE A 181 -4.11 -21.97 3.51
C ILE A 181 -4.90 -22.29 4.77
N GLU A 182 -5.36 -23.52 4.89
CA GLU A 182 -5.96 -24.02 6.12
C GLU A 182 -4.90 -24.69 7.01
N GLU A 183 -5.11 -24.64 8.32
CA GLU A 183 -4.24 -25.30 9.30
C GLU A 183 -4.04 -26.78 8.99
N GLY A 184 -2.79 -27.24 9.11
CA GLY A 184 -2.39 -28.60 8.78
C GLY A 184 -2.28 -28.89 7.29
N LYS A 185 -2.47 -27.89 6.40
CA LYS A 185 -2.35 -28.05 4.95
C LYS A 185 -1.19 -27.23 4.37
N ALA A 186 -0.72 -27.67 3.20
CA ALA A 186 0.18 -26.90 2.35
C ALA A 186 -0.56 -26.38 1.11
N ASN A 187 -0.17 -25.19 0.65
CA ASN A 187 -0.61 -24.64 -0.61
C ASN A 187 0.56 -23.95 -1.36
N ASN A 188 0.58 -24.08 -2.68
CA ASN A 188 1.51 -23.41 -3.58
C ASN A 188 0.80 -22.65 -4.70
N LEU A 189 -0.53 -22.47 -4.61
CA LEU A 189 -1.36 -21.76 -5.58
C LEU A 189 -1.73 -20.39 -5.02
N GLY A 190 -1.32 -19.34 -5.74
CA GLY A 190 -1.64 -17.96 -5.43
C GLY A 190 -2.66 -17.37 -6.41
N TYR A 191 -3.52 -16.48 -5.91
CA TYR A 191 -4.59 -15.84 -6.68
C TYR A 191 -4.37 -14.34 -6.74
N THR A 192 -4.70 -13.70 -7.86
CA THR A 192 -4.79 -12.23 -7.92
C THR A 192 -6.21 -11.80 -7.53
N MET A 193 -6.38 -10.55 -7.09
CA MET A 193 -7.73 -10.02 -6.82
C MET A 193 -8.59 -9.89 -8.08
N GLU A 194 -7.97 -9.93 -9.27
CA GLU A 194 -8.62 -9.71 -10.56
C GLU A 194 -9.02 -11.02 -11.26
N SER A 195 -8.50 -12.16 -10.82
CA SER A 195 -8.70 -13.43 -11.51
C SER A 195 -8.69 -14.62 -10.57
N ASP A 196 -9.67 -15.49 -10.73
CA ASP A 196 -9.75 -16.79 -10.04
C ASP A 196 -8.79 -17.84 -10.64
N THR A 197 -8.00 -17.48 -11.66
CA THR A 197 -7.01 -18.40 -12.22
C THR A 197 -5.80 -18.52 -11.30
N PRO A 198 -5.53 -19.72 -10.73
CA PRO A 198 -4.42 -19.88 -9.81
C PRO A 198 -3.09 -19.78 -10.56
N ARG A 199 -2.11 -19.10 -9.95
CA ARG A 199 -0.72 -19.10 -10.37
C ARG A 199 0.10 -19.96 -9.42
N GLN A 200 0.85 -20.90 -9.99
CA GLN A 200 1.71 -21.78 -9.20
C GLN A 200 2.98 -21.05 -8.76
N LEU A 201 3.26 -21.10 -7.45
CA LEU A 201 4.47 -20.56 -6.84
C LEU A 201 5.63 -21.57 -6.94
N PRO A 202 6.88 -21.09 -6.96
CA PRO A 202 8.06 -21.95 -6.96
C PRO A 202 8.34 -22.60 -5.59
N PHE A 203 7.47 -22.40 -4.60
CA PHE A 203 7.55 -22.96 -3.26
C PHE A 203 6.14 -23.26 -2.74
N SER A 204 6.04 -24.17 -1.76
CA SER A 204 4.83 -24.42 -0.98
C SER A 204 4.94 -23.77 0.39
N VAL A 205 3.80 -23.33 0.91
CA VAL A 205 3.66 -22.83 2.28
C VAL A 205 2.76 -23.79 3.04
N PHE A 206 3.26 -24.38 4.12
CA PHE A 206 2.50 -25.21 5.05
C PHE A 206 2.12 -24.38 6.28
N LEU A 207 0.84 -24.40 6.67
CA LEU A 207 0.33 -23.71 7.85
C LEU A 207 0.28 -24.66 9.04
N HIS A 208 1.06 -24.38 10.08
CA HIS A 208 1.02 -25.13 11.34
C HIS A 208 -0.10 -24.64 12.24
N ASP A 209 -0.23 -23.34 12.41
CA ASP A 209 -1.14 -22.71 13.36
C ASP A 209 -1.41 -21.25 12.96
N PHE A 210 -2.66 -20.82 13.09
CA PHE A 210 -3.09 -19.43 13.03
C PHE A 210 -3.45 -18.95 14.44
N SER A 211 -2.90 -17.80 14.83
CA SER A 211 -3.18 -17.20 16.12
C SER A 211 -3.64 -15.77 15.98
N LEU A 212 -4.68 -15.41 16.73
CA LEU A 212 -5.25 -14.07 16.77
C LEU A 212 -5.35 -13.59 18.22
N GLU A 213 -4.75 -12.43 18.48
CA GLU A 213 -4.88 -11.71 19.73
C GLU A 213 -5.93 -10.60 19.57
N GLU A 214 -6.86 -10.51 20.51
CA GLU A 214 -7.90 -9.48 20.57
C GLU A 214 -7.60 -8.49 21.70
N TYR A 215 -8.10 -7.27 21.57
CA TYR A 215 -8.27 -6.38 22.73
C TYR A 215 -9.29 -6.97 23.71
N PRO A 216 -9.36 -6.50 24.97
CA PRO A 216 -10.41 -6.93 25.87
C PRO A 216 -11.81 -6.69 25.28
N PRO A 217 -12.79 -7.55 25.60
CA PRO A 217 -14.18 -7.34 25.24
C PRO A 217 -14.71 -6.01 25.73
N GLN A 218 -15.77 -5.52 25.09
CA GLN A 218 -16.40 -4.25 25.43
C GLN A 218 -17.81 -4.47 25.96
N LEU A 219 -18.22 -3.68 26.96
CA LEU A 219 -19.60 -3.66 27.46
C LEU A 219 -20.45 -2.66 26.68
N LEU A 220 -21.60 -3.11 26.21
CA LEU A 220 -22.56 -2.29 25.48
C LEU A 220 -23.99 -2.57 25.93
N LEU A 221 -24.87 -1.60 25.69
CA LEU A 221 -26.31 -1.78 25.82
C LEU A 221 -26.94 -2.06 24.46
N TYR A 222 -27.76 -3.10 24.41
CA TYR A 222 -28.58 -3.47 23.27
C TYR A 222 -30.04 -3.14 23.53
N ASP A 223 -30.68 -2.46 22.58
CA ASP A 223 -32.11 -2.18 22.58
C ASP A 223 -32.85 -3.21 21.70
N PRO A 224 -33.60 -4.15 22.29
CA PRO A 224 -34.32 -5.17 21.54
C PRO A 224 -35.50 -4.62 20.72
N HIS A 225 -36.02 -3.42 21.04
CA HIS A 225 -37.15 -2.84 20.32
C HIS A 225 -36.74 -2.14 19.02
N SER A 226 -35.56 -1.50 19.03
CA SER A 226 -35.03 -0.79 17.87
C SER A 226 -33.93 -1.55 17.13
N ASP A 227 -33.54 -2.73 17.64
CA ASP A 227 -32.45 -3.57 17.16
C ASP A 227 -31.14 -2.79 16.99
N LYS A 228 -30.80 -1.97 17.98
CA LYS A 228 -29.64 -1.07 17.96
C LYS A 228 -28.76 -1.24 19.18
N LEU A 229 -27.46 -1.22 18.93
CA LEU A 229 -26.45 -1.01 19.97
C LEU A 229 -26.46 0.48 20.35
N LEU A 230 -26.73 0.74 21.62
CA LEU A 230 -26.68 2.07 22.20
C LEU A 230 -25.21 2.42 22.51
N MET A 231 -24.52 2.90 21.49
CA MET A 231 -23.27 3.63 21.65
C MET A 231 -23.56 5.12 21.58
N ASP A 232 -23.48 5.83 22.70
CA ASP A 232 -23.40 7.28 22.68
C ASP A 232 -22.04 7.66 22.08
N LYS A 233 -22.02 8.46 21.00
CA LYS A 233 -20.79 8.89 20.32
C LYS A 233 -19.82 9.64 21.26
N SER A 234 -20.30 10.09 22.43
CA SER A 234 -19.51 10.76 23.46
C SER A 234 -19.02 9.85 24.60
N GLN A 235 -19.50 8.60 24.68
CA GLN A 235 -19.09 7.66 25.73
C GLN A 235 -17.83 6.89 25.32
N ALA A 236 -16.86 6.81 26.23
CA ALA A 236 -15.68 6.00 26.05
C ALA A 236 -16.06 4.52 25.91
N ILE A 237 -15.35 3.81 25.04
CA ILE A 237 -15.41 2.35 24.93
C ILE A 237 -15.11 1.75 26.32
N ILE A 238 -16.05 0.96 26.86
CA ILE A 238 -15.91 0.37 28.20
C ILE A 238 -15.30 -1.02 28.06
N GLU A 239 -13.98 -1.10 28.19
CA GLU A 239 -13.26 -2.37 28.23
C GLU A 239 -13.58 -3.16 29.51
N VAL A 240 -13.88 -4.44 29.33
CA VAL A 240 -14.12 -5.38 30.43
C VAL A 240 -12.80 -5.70 31.11
N ARG A 241 -12.65 -5.20 32.34
CA ARG A 241 -11.59 -5.55 33.27
C ARG A 241 -12.19 -5.66 34.67
N LYS A 242 -11.59 -6.50 35.52
CA LYS A 242 -12.00 -6.58 36.93
C LYS A 242 -11.90 -5.19 37.58
N GLY A 243 -12.98 -4.73 38.19
CA GLY A 243 -13.10 -3.39 38.77
C GLY A 243 -13.59 -2.30 37.83
N THR A 244 -13.81 -2.59 36.53
CA THR A 244 -14.41 -1.62 35.61
C THR A 244 -15.83 -1.26 36.07
N THR A 245 -16.12 0.03 36.19
CA THR A 245 -17.46 0.55 36.46
C THR A 245 -18.01 1.31 35.27
N ALA A 246 -19.28 1.09 34.97
CA ALA A 246 -20.00 1.80 33.93
C ALA A 246 -21.36 2.27 34.45
N SER A 247 -21.87 3.36 33.91
CA SER A 247 -23.16 3.92 34.32
C SER A 247 -24.00 4.28 33.11
N TRP A 248 -25.23 3.79 33.09
CA TRP A 248 -26.20 4.08 32.05
C TRP A 248 -27.56 4.36 32.67
N LYS A 249 -28.16 5.51 32.35
CA LYS A 249 -29.53 5.88 32.72
C LYS A 249 -29.89 5.58 34.18
N GLY A 250 -29.00 5.94 35.12
CA GLY A 250 -29.23 5.76 36.57
C GLY A 250 -28.95 4.36 37.12
N SER A 251 -28.48 3.43 36.29
CA SER A 251 -27.98 2.12 36.72
C SER A 251 -26.46 2.05 36.65
N THR A 252 -25.83 1.50 37.69
CA THR A 252 -24.38 1.31 37.75
C THR A 252 -24.04 -0.17 37.61
N VAL A 253 -23.08 -0.46 36.73
CA VAL A 253 -22.58 -1.80 36.45
C VAL A 253 -21.13 -1.86 36.93
N LEU A 254 -20.81 -2.82 37.80
CA LEU A 254 -19.45 -3.11 38.27
C LEU A 254 -19.03 -4.50 37.78
N VAL A 255 -17.90 -4.60 37.10
CA VAL A 255 -17.29 -5.88 36.74
C VAL A 255 -16.58 -6.45 37.98
N LEU A 256 -17.18 -7.47 38.58
CA LEU A 256 -16.66 -8.14 39.78
C LEU A 256 -15.50 -9.09 39.46
N ASP A 257 -15.58 -9.77 38.32
CA ASP A 257 -14.55 -10.72 37.88
C ASP A 257 -14.54 -10.87 36.36
N TYR A 258 -13.41 -11.32 35.83
CA TYR A 258 -13.20 -11.50 34.39
C TYR A 258 -12.35 -12.74 34.10
N ILE A 259 -12.87 -13.62 33.26
CA ILE A 259 -12.21 -14.82 32.75
C ILE A 259 -11.99 -14.61 31.26
N SER A 260 -10.74 -14.51 30.83
CA SER A 260 -10.40 -14.20 29.41
C SER A 260 -10.67 -15.37 28.45
N SER A 261 -10.73 -16.59 28.96
CA SER A 261 -11.12 -17.78 28.20
C SER A 261 -11.68 -18.82 29.16
N GLY A 262 -12.99 -19.08 29.02
CA GLY A 262 -13.71 -20.04 29.86
C GLY A 262 -14.77 -20.80 29.08
N MET A 263 -15.30 -21.83 29.71
CA MET A 263 -16.43 -22.62 29.21
C MET A 263 -17.53 -22.67 30.27
N PRO A 264 -18.80 -22.78 29.86
CA PRO A 264 -19.89 -22.91 30.82
C PRO A 264 -19.76 -24.23 31.59
N GLY A 265 -19.73 -24.14 32.92
CA GLY A 265 -19.81 -25.31 33.80
C GLY A 265 -21.20 -25.94 33.79
N HIS A 266 -21.29 -27.18 34.28
CA HIS A 266 -22.58 -27.88 34.42
C HIS A 266 -23.56 -27.18 35.38
N ASP A 267 -23.03 -26.35 36.28
CA ASP A 267 -23.74 -25.52 37.25
C ASP A 267 -24.09 -24.11 36.70
N GLY A 268 -23.76 -23.82 35.44
CA GLY A 268 -23.92 -22.50 34.83
C GLY A 268 -22.87 -21.48 35.26
N ILE A 269 -21.84 -21.90 36.00
CA ILE A 269 -20.72 -21.03 36.38
C ILE A 269 -19.57 -21.25 35.38
N PRO A 270 -19.05 -20.19 34.75
CA PRO A 270 -17.93 -20.34 33.82
C PRO A 270 -16.64 -20.76 34.55
N HIS A 271 -15.92 -21.71 33.98
CA HIS A 271 -14.59 -22.13 34.44
C HIS A 271 -13.52 -21.82 33.40
N PRO A 272 -12.28 -21.52 33.82
CA PRO A 272 -11.16 -21.32 32.89
C PRO A 272 -10.98 -22.52 31.95
N ALA A 273 -10.76 -22.24 30.68
CA ALA A 273 -10.55 -23.23 29.64
C ALA A 273 -9.36 -22.86 28.77
N ASP A 274 -8.97 -23.75 27.87
CA ASP A 274 -7.93 -23.44 26.89
C ASP A 274 -8.39 -22.35 25.92
N ARG A 275 -7.44 -21.56 25.41
CA ARG A 275 -7.72 -20.45 24.49
C ARG A 275 -8.33 -20.92 23.17
N SER A 276 -8.04 -22.14 22.73
CA SER A 276 -8.63 -22.66 21.48
C SER A 276 -10.14 -22.85 21.59
N THR A 277 -10.67 -23.15 22.78
CA THR A 277 -12.08 -23.53 22.98
C THR A 277 -12.89 -22.53 23.80
N GLY A 278 -12.25 -21.78 24.69
CA GLY A 278 -12.95 -20.92 25.66
C GLY A 278 -13.24 -19.51 25.17
N ILE A 279 -14.39 -18.96 25.57
CA ILE A 279 -14.80 -17.57 25.31
C ILE A 279 -14.59 -16.69 26.55
N PRO A 280 -14.44 -15.37 26.38
CA PRO A 280 -14.42 -14.44 27.51
C PRO A 280 -15.75 -14.44 28.29
N TYR A 281 -15.64 -14.42 29.63
CA TYR A 281 -16.74 -14.28 30.58
C TYR A 281 -16.48 -13.14 31.56
N ALA A 282 -17.52 -12.40 31.92
CA ALA A 282 -17.45 -11.34 32.91
C ALA A 282 -18.59 -11.47 33.92
N LYS A 283 -18.25 -11.45 35.21
CA LYS A 283 -19.25 -11.37 36.27
C LYS A 283 -19.54 -9.92 36.56
N VAL A 284 -20.78 -9.49 36.39
CA VAL A 284 -21.20 -8.11 36.61
C VAL A 284 -22.19 -8.01 37.75
N ARG A 285 -22.09 -6.93 38.53
CA ARG A 285 -23.12 -6.51 39.48
C ARG A 285 -23.83 -5.29 38.91
N ILE A 286 -25.13 -5.42 38.74
CA ILE A 286 -26.00 -4.36 38.23
C ILE A 286 -26.76 -3.77 39.41
N SER A 287 -26.64 -2.46 39.61
CA SER A 287 -27.30 -1.71 40.67
C SER A 287 -28.25 -0.67 40.06
N THR A 288 -29.54 -0.78 40.33
CA THR A 288 -30.57 0.16 39.85
C THR A 288 -31.38 0.65 41.05
N GLY A 289 -31.11 1.87 41.51
CA GLY A 289 -31.70 2.36 42.77
C GLY A 289 -31.25 1.50 43.96
N SER A 290 -32.18 0.88 44.68
CA SER A 290 -31.91 0.01 45.82
C SER A 290 -31.76 -1.48 45.48
N THR A 291 -32.03 -1.89 44.24
CA THR A 291 -31.93 -3.30 43.83
C THR A 291 -30.55 -3.59 43.25
N GLN A 292 -30.00 -4.75 43.62
CA GLN A 292 -28.75 -5.26 43.09
C GLN A 292 -28.92 -6.72 42.68
N HIS A 293 -28.38 -7.09 41.54
CA HIS A 293 -28.27 -8.48 41.13
C HIS A 293 -26.95 -8.72 40.40
N GLU A 294 -26.53 -9.97 40.37
CA GLU A 294 -25.31 -10.41 39.69
C GLU A 294 -25.65 -11.31 38.52
N ALA A 295 -24.91 -11.17 37.43
CA ALA A 295 -25.07 -11.98 36.24
C ALA A 295 -23.71 -12.26 35.59
N TRP A 296 -23.62 -13.35 34.84
CA TRP A 296 -22.50 -13.61 33.95
C TRP A 296 -22.85 -13.11 32.54
N LEU A 297 -21.86 -12.47 31.90
CA LEU A 297 -21.91 -12.08 30.49
C LEU A 297 -20.85 -12.87 29.74
N SER A 298 -21.09 -13.13 28.46
CA SER A 298 -20.11 -13.77 27.57
C SER A 298 -20.17 -13.16 26.17
N THR A 299 -19.06 -13.17 25.42
CA THR A 299 -19.03 -12.67 24.04
C THR A 299 -19.72 -13.60 23.02
N GLY A 300 -19.94 -14.87 23.40
CA GLY A 300 -20.31 -15.93 22.46
C GLY A 300 -19.16 -16.36 21.55
N SER A 301 -19.45 -17.34 20.69
CA SER A 301 -18.60 -17.83 19.59
C SER A 301 -19.49 -18.46 18.49
N PRO A 302 -18.94 -18.89 17.35
CA PRO A 302 -19.68 -19.67 16.36
C PRO A 302 -20.35 -20.94 16.91
N PHE A 303 -19.90 -21.42 18.08
CA PHE A 303 -20.37 -22.66 18.71
C PHE A 303 -21.09 -22.43 20.05
N LEU A 304 -21.01 -21.25 20.64
CA LEU A 304 -21.60 -20.90 21.95
C LEU A 304 -22.43 -19.62 21.84
N LYS A 305 -23.67 -19.67 22.34
CA LYS A 305 -24.53 -18.49 22.41
C LYS A 305 -24.01 -17.53 23.50
N PRO A 306 -24.10 -16.21 23.28
CA PRO A 306 -23.67 -15.23 24.28
C PRO A 306 -24.68 -15.12 25.44
N ASP A 307 -24.17 -15.10 26.68
CA ASP A 307 -24.90 -14.66 27.85
C ASP A 307 -25.00 -13.12 27.95
N ALA A 308 -26.20 -12.65 28.27
CA ALA A 308 -26.54 -11.24 28.44
C ALA A 308 -27.33 -11.02 29.74
N ALA A 309 -27.29 -9.82 30.30
CA ALA A 309 -28.03 -9.46 31.50
C ALA A 309 -29.08 -8.39 31.21
N GLN A 310 -30.27 -8.52 31.79
CA GLN A 310 -31.33 -7.53 31.61
C GLN A 310 -31.04 -6.26 32.42
N LEU A 311 -31.20 -5.10 31.79
CA LEU A 311 -31.07 -3.78 32.40
C LEU A 311 -32.29 -2.91 32.04
N GLY A 312 -33.36 -3.05 32.82
CA GLY A 312 -34.65 -2.43 32.51
C GLY A 312 -35.23 -2.99 31.20
N ASN A 313 -35.39 -2.12 30.20
CA ASN A 313 -35.86 -2.49 28.85
C ASN A 313 -34.71 -2.82 27.87
N PHE A 314 -33.46 -2.74 28.33
CA PHE A 314 -32.27 -2.99 27.52
C PHE A 314 -31.58 -4.28 27.99
N TYR A 315 -30.68 -4.80 27.16
CA TYR A 315 -29.75 -5.86 27.55
C TYR A 315 -28.33 -5.33 27.63
N LEU A 316 -27.66 -5.61 28.74
CA LEU A 316 -26.22 -5.45 28.85
C LEU A 316 -25.56 -6.67 28.19
N ILE A 317 -24.78 -6.40 27.15
CA ILE A 317 -24.07 -7.41 26.38
C ILE A 317 -22.57 -7.17 26.42
N MET A 318 -21.81 -8.23 26.18
CA MET A 318 -20.37 -8.15 25.99
C MET A 318 -20.07 -8.48 24.53
N ILE A 319 -19.37 -7.60 23.83
CA ILE A 319 -18.92 -7.85 22.45
C ILE A 319 -17.43 -8.20 22.43
N PRO A 320 -16.99 -9.10 21.53
CA PRO A 320 -15.56 -9.39 21.34
C PRO A 320 -14.74 -8.12 21.12
N GLY A 321 -13.49 -8.14 21.57
CA GLY A 321 -12.56 -7.06 21.27
C GLY A 321 -12.15 -7.08 19.80
N THR A 322 -11.68 -5.94 19.30
CA THR A 322 -11.15 -5.90 17.93
C THR A 322 -9.83 -6.66 17.83
N PRO A 323 -9.50 -7.24 16.65
CA PRO A 323 -8.21 -7.88 16.42
C PRO A 323 -7.06 -6.91 16.69
N LYS A 324 -6.15 -7.31 17.57
CA LYS A 324 -4.94 -6.58 17.93
C LYS A 324 -3.75 -7.02 17.07
N SER A 325 -3.58 -8.32 16.90
CA SER A 325 -2.58 -8.87 15.98
C SER A 325 -2.96 -10.29 15.60
N PHE A 326 -2.58 -10.71 14.39
CA PHE A 326 -2.76 -12.08 13.94
C PHE A 326 -1.50 -12.57 13.23
N ARG A 327 -1.19 -13.85 13.42
CA ARG A 327 0.06 -14.47 12.98
C ARG A 327 -0.20 -15.87 12.47
N SER A 328 0.64 -16.28 11.51
CA SER A 328 0.65 -17.65 11.01
C SER A 328 2.01 -18.27 11.21
N ALA A 329 2.06 -19.37 11.94
CA ALA A 329 3.25 -20.22 12.02
C ALA A 329 3.30 -21.09 10.76
N VAL A 330 4.32 -20.85 9.93
CA VAL A 330 4.42 -21.49 8.62
C VAL A 330 5.76 -22.16 8.38
N THR A 331 5.77 -23.15 7.50
CA THR A 331 6.98 -23.67 6.86
C THR A 331 6.90 -23.43 5.38
N VAL A 332 7.88 -22.71 4.85
CA VAL A 332 8.03 -22.45 3.42
C VAL A 332 9.10 -23.38 2.87
N GLN A 333 8.79 -24.10 1.79
CA GLN A 333 9.70 -25.09 1.20
C GLN A 333 9.70 -25.02 -0.33
N ASP A 334 10.88 -25.07 -0.94
CA ASP A 334 11.05 -25.18 -2.39
C ASP A 334 11.31 -26.63 -2.86
N SER A 335 11.39 -26.84 -4.18
CA SER A 335 11.72 -28.15 -4.78
C SER A 335 13.16 -28.60 -4.54
N HIS A 336 14.02 -27.75 -4.00
CA HIS A 336 15.43 -28.02 -3.71
C HIS A 336 15.68 -28.28 -2.21
N ASN A 337 14.63 -28.54 -1.43
CA ASN A 337 14.68 -28.78 0.01
C ASN A 337 15.23 -27.60 0.84
N HIS A 338 15.21 -26.37 0.32
CA HIS A 338 15.35 -25.21 1.19
C HIS A 338 14.08 -25.06 2.00
N VAL A 339 14.23 -25.07 3.33
CA VAL A 339 13.12 -25.00 4.27
C VAL A 339 13.32 -23.78 5.17
N LEU A 340 12.26 -22.99 5.32
CA LEU A 340 12.23 -21.85 6.23
C LEU A 340 10.99 -21.93 7.13
N MET A 341 11.22 -22.06 8.43
CA MET A 341 10.17 -21.91 9.44
C MET A 341 10.08 -20.45 9.85
N ALA A 342 8.87 -19.87 9.82
CA ALA A 342 8.68 -18.48 10.18
C ALA A 342 7.29 -18.21 10.75
N ASN A 343 7.17 -17.12 11.50
CA ASN A 343 5.90 -16.59 11.97
C ASN A 343 5.55 -15.34 11.16
N LEU A 344 4.61 -15.46 10.23
CA LEU A 344 4.14 -14.35 9.41
C LEU A 344 3.29 -13.41 10.26
N GLY A 345 3.41 -12.11 10.01
CA GLY A 345 2.57 -11.07 10.62
C GLY A 345 2.35 -9.90 9.67
N VAL A 346 1.36 -9.05 9.96
CA VAL A 346 0.87 -8.01 9.04
C VAL A 346 1.96 -7.05 8.54
N ASN A 347 2.92 -6.70 9.41
CA ASN A 347 4.01 -5.76 9.09
C ASN A 347 5.41 -6.38 9.24
N ARG A 348 5.51 -7.71 9.18
CA ARG A 348 6.79 -8.43 9.33
C ARG A 348 6.98 -9.39 8.16
N PRO A 349 7.48 -8.90 7.00
CA PRO A 349 7.71 -9.76 5.85
C PRO A 349 8.76 -10.81 6.11
N VAL A 350 8.54 -11.98 5.55
CA VAL A 350 9.56 -13.03 5.43
C VAL A 350 10.00 -13.12 3.99
N ASN A 351 11.30 -13.07 3.74
CA ASN A 351 11.86 -13.19 2.40
C ASN A 351 12.20 -14.65 2.10
N PHE A 352 11.73 -15.16 0.96
CA PHE A 352 12.06 -16.50 0.47
C PHE A 352 12.12 -16.48 -1.08
N MET A 353 13.25 -16.86 -1.68
CA MET A 353 13.44 -16.89 -3.15
C MET A 353 13.07 -15.60 -3.91
N GLY A 354 13.30 -14.43 -3.30
CA GLY A 354 12.93 -13.13 -3.88
C GLY A 354 11.44 -12.77 -3.74
N TRP A 355 10.67 -13.59 -3.03
CA TRP A 355 9.30 -13.30 -2.61
C TRP A 355 9.26 -12.81 -1.17
N LYS A 356 8.39 -11.86 -0.88
CA LYS A 356 8.03 -11.42 0.46
C LYS A 356 6.68 -12.01 0.83
N LEU A 357 6.62 -12.68 1.98
CA LEU A 357 5.41 -13.29 2.51
C LEU A 357 4.91 -12.47 3.70
N TYR A 358 3.63 -12.12 3.68
CA TYR A 358 2.94 -11.34 4.72
C TYR A 358 1.70 -12.07 5.17
N GLN A 359 1.36 -11.91 6.45
CA GLN A 359 0.02 -12.23 6.90
C GLN A 359 -0.94 -11.15 6.38
N MET A 360 -1.93 -11.53 5.57
CA MET A 360 -2.88 -10.58 4.98
C MET A 360 -4.23 -10.61 5.68
N GLY A 361 -4.78 -11.80 5.91
CA GLY A 361 -6.13 -11.95 6.45
C GLY A 361 -6.42 -13.35 6.97
N TYR A 362 -7.67 -13.56 7.36
CA TYR A 362 -8.20 -14.80 7.93
C TYR A 362 -9.73 -14.82 7.77
N ASP A 363 -10.43 -15.87 8.21
CA ASP A 363 -11.89 -15.86 8.26
C ASP A 363 -12.40 -14.97 9.40
N GLU A 364 -12.80 -13.75 9.07
CA GLU A 364 -13.31 -12.78 10.04
C GLU A 364 -14.55 -13.27 10.81
N LYS A 365 -15.39 -14.13 10.22
CA LYS A 365 -16.57 -14.68 10.90
C LYS A 365 -16.17 -15.70 11.97
N ALA A 366 -15.12 -16.47 11.69
CA ALA A 366 -14.54 -17.39 12.65
C ALA A 366 -13.66 -16.67 13.69
N GLY A 367 -13.19 -15.45 13.42
CA GLY A 367 -12.42 -14.67 14.38
C GLY A 367 -11.17 -15.41 14.86
N ARG A 368 -10.98 -15.49 16.19
CA ARG A 368 -9.91 -16.26 16.83
C ARG A 368 -9.96 -17.78 16.58
N TRP A 369 -11.07 -18.30 16.05
CA TRP A 369 -11.25 -19.72 15.71
C TRP A 369 -11.01 -20.00 14.22
N SER A 370 -10.51 -19.03 13.47
CA SER A 370 -10.19 -19.21 12.06
C SER A 370 -9.09 -20.26 11.90
N THR A 371 -9.36 -21.31 11.12
CA THR A 371 -8.34 -22.25 10.64
C THR A 371 -7.77 -21.79 9.30
N LEU A 372 -8.34 -20.74 8.68
CA LEU A 372 -7.92 -20.18 7.42
C LEU A 372 -6.95 -19.02 7.65
N SER A 373 -5.84 -19.04 6.93
CA SER A 373 -4.91 -17.93 6.80
C SER A 373 -4.78 -17.50 5.35
N LEU A 374 -4.88 -16.20 5.11
CA LEU A 374 -4.61 -15.59 3.81
C LEU A 374 -3.21 -14.99 3.85
N ILE A 375 -2.30 -15.59 3.08
CA ILE A 375 -0.91 -15.16 3.00
C ILE A 375 -0.71 -14.37 1.72
N GLU A 376 -0.30 -13.12 1.85
CA GLU A 376 0.08 -12.31 0.70
C GLU A 376 1.55 -12.56 0.34
N VAL A 377 1.79 -12.91 -0.92
CA VAL A 377 3.12 -13.14 -1.47
C VAL A 377 3.40 -12.13 -2.58
N ILE A 378 4.52 -11.39 -2.43
CA ILE A 378 4.89 -10.30 -3.33
C ILE A 378 6.28 -10.54 -3.89
N ARG A 379 6.43 -10.48 -5.21
CA ARG A 379 7.73 -10.44 -5.89
C ARG A 379 7.87 -9.14 -6.65
N ASP A 380 8.90 -8.38 -6.32
CA ASP A 380 9.28 -7.17 -7.03
C ASP A 380 10.81 -7.16 -7.22
N PRO A 381 11.31 -7.54 -8.41
CA PRO A 381 12.74 -7.51 -8.72
C PRO A 381 13.35 -6.11 -8.75
N TRP A 382 12.53 -5.07 -8.93
CA TRP A 382 12.96 -3.69 -9.18
C TRP A 382 12.98 -2.84 -7.90
N LEU A 383 12.27 -3.28 -6.85
CA LEU A 383 12.20 -2.59 -5.57
C LEU A 383 13.56 -2.17 -4.98
N PRO A 384 14.63 -3.00 -5.02
CA PRO A 384 15.94 -2.57 -4.53
C PRO A 384 16.49 -1.34 -5.26
N ALA A 385 16.30 -1.27 -6.59
CA ALA A 385 16.75 -0.13 -7.38
C ALA A 385 15.90 1.12 -7.09
N VAL A 386 14.58 0.95 -6.93
CA VAL A 386 13.70 2.06 -6.50
C VAL A 386 14.13 2.63 -5.16
N TYR A 387 14.42 1.77 -4.17
CA TYR A 387 14.94 2.20 -2.86
C TYR A 387 16.29 2.89 -2.97
N LEU A 388 17.22 2.38 -3.80
CA LEU A 388 18.48 3.08 -4.07
C LEU A 388 18.22 4.50 -4.56
N GLY A 389 17.27 4.68 -5.50
CA GLY A 389 16.86 6.00 -5.98
C GLY A 389 16.37 6.92 -4.85
N PHE A 390 15.50 6.43 -3.96
CA PHE A 390 15.02 7.19 -2.81
C PHE A 390 16.13 7.54 -1.81
N PHE A 391 17.03 6.61 -1.50
CA PHE A 391 18.18 6.87 -0.63
C PHE A 391 19.13 7.91 -1.24
N MET A 392 19.34 7.89 -2.56
CA MET A 392 20.12 8.92 -3.26
C MET A 392 19.45 10.30 -3.17
N ILE A 393 18.14 10.40 -3.40
CA ILE A 393 17.40 11.66 -3.25
C ILE A 393 17.51 12.18 -1.82
N MET A 394 17.34 11.30 -0.82
CA MET A 394 17.48 11.67 0.59
C MET A 394 18.88 12.18 0.92
N ALA A 395 19.93 11.50 0.43
CA ALA A 395 21.31 11.96 0.58
C ALA A 395 21.54 13.33 -0.09
N GLY A 396 20.97 13.54 -1.29
CA GLY A 396 20.98 14.83 -1.98
C GLY A 396 20.32 15.95 -1.15
N ASN A 397 19.18 15.66 -0.52
CA ASN A 397 18.50 16.62 0.36
C ASN A 397 19.32 16.95 1.62
N ILE A 398 19.95 15.95 2.25
CA ILE A 398 20.82 16.17 3.42
C ILE A 398 21.99 17.10 3.04
N LEU A 399 22.64 16.86 1.89
CA LEU A 399 23.72 17.72 1.40
C LEU A 399 23.24 19.15 1.10
N PHE A 400 22.03 19.31 0.57
CA PHE A 400 21.44 20.63 0.32
C PHE A 400 21.31 21.44 1.63
N PHE A 401 20.72 20.84 2.66
CA PHE A 401 20.57 21.49 3.97
C PHE A 401 21.92 21.83 4.60
N TRP A 402 22.86 20.88 4.56
CA TRP A 402 24.21 21.07 5.10
C TRP A 402 24.96 22.23 4.42
N ASN A 403 24.92 22.29 3.09
CA ASN A 403 25.55 23.37 2.33
C ASN A 403 24.87 24.73 2.57
N GLY A 404 23.54 24.74 2.82
CA GLY A 404 22.80 25.93 3.22
C GLY A 404 23.25 26.48 4.57
N ILE A 405 23.46 25.61 5.57
CA ILE A 405 23.95 25.99 6.91
C ILE A 405 25.35 26.60 6.82
N LYS A 406 26.28 25.94 6.13
CA LYS A 406 27.66 26.45 5.94
C LYS A 406 27.71 27.84 5.32
N ARG A 407 26.84 28.12 4.34
CA ARG A 407 26.77 29.46 3.72
C ARG A 407 26.32 30.52 4.71
N LYS A 408 25.41 30.19 5.63
CA LYS A 408 24.92 31.12 6.64
C LYS A 408 25.99 31.48 7.67
N GLU A 409 26.79 30.50 8.12
CA GLU A 409 27.91 30.68 9.05
C GLU A 409 29.06 31.52 8.47
N VAL A 410 29.28 31.48 7.15
CA VAL A 410 30.31 32.30 6.48
C VAL A 410 29.86 33.75 6.27
N THR A 411 28.55 34.01 6.31
CA THR A 411 27.96 35.34 6.12
C THR A 411 27.57 36.05 7.42
N SER A 412 27.71 35.38 8.57
CA SER A 412 27.55 35.94 9.92
C SER A 412 28.91 36.22 10.54
#